data_AF-A0A924XLT9-F1
#
_entry.id   AF-A0A924XLT9-F1
#
_cell.length_a   1.000
_cell.length_b   1.000
_cell.length_c   1.000
_cell.angle_alpha   90.00
_cell.angle_beta   90.00
_cell.angle_gamma   90.00
#
_symmetry.space_group_name_H-M   'P 1'
#
loop_
_entity.id
_entity.type
_entity.pdbx_description
1 polymer ?
#
loop_
_entity_poly.entity_id
_entity_poly.type
_entity_poly.pdbx_seq_one_letter_code
_entity_poly.pdbx_strand_id
1 'polypeptide(L)'
;AAPGLVALAAHRVEFERRWCVDALTGGLPWVCTYKCALRVWPDMPSHSNQVLRYERRPLGLDRALSLPAHRAGPDAYVTAHHLRDLLDAAPLDQLIAWSREPALLVRVPFGPFRGRRWNELEDTALDAILARDSDRDMRFTARHERDRRGGTGVTPPMLLL
;
A
#
# COMPACT_ATOMS: atom_id res chain seq x y z
N ALA A 1 -29.50 0.47 -14.42
CA ALA A 1 -28.28 0.87 -15.16
C ALA A 1 -27.10 0.15 -14.53
N ALA A 2 -26.17 -0.40 -15.31
CA ALA A 2 -24.91 -0.89 -14.74
C ALA A 2 -24.24 0.31 -14.04
N PRO A 3 -23.75 0.16 -12.79
CA PRO A 3 -23.07 1.25 -12.14
C PRO A 3 -21.87 1.66 -13.00
N GLY A 4 -21.73 2.97 -13.23
CA GLY A 4 -20.57 3.51 -13.94
C GLY A 4 -19.27 3.16 -13.22
N LEU A 5 -18.14 3.32 -13.90
CA LEU A 5 -16.83 3.15 -13.28
C LEU A 5 -16.65 4.17 -12.13
N VAL A 6 -16.37 3.69 -10.92
CA VAL A 6 -16.26 4.53 -9.71
C VAL A 6 -14.82 4.79 -9.27
N ALA A 7 -13.88 3.94 -9.65
CA ALA A 7 -12.47 4.06 -9.31
C ALA A 7 -11.60 3.25 -10.29
N LEU A 8 -10.33 3.62 -10.38
CA LEU A 8 -9.26 2.85 -11.02
C LEU A 8 -8.40 2.19 -9.95
N ALA A 9 -7.61 1.17 -10.31
CA ALA A 9 -6.70 0.53 -9.39
C ALA A 9 -5.36 0.19 -10.04
N ALA A 10 -4.28 0.31 -9.27
CA ALA A 10 -2.94 -0.06 -9.67
C ALA A 10 -2.06 -0.43 -8.48
N HIS A 11 -1.03 -1.21 -8.74
CA HIS A 11 0.02 -1.47 -7.76
C HIS A 11 1.14 -0.42 -7.90
N ARG A 12 1.11 0.62 -7.06
CA ARG A 12 1.90 1.88 -7.15
C ARG A 12 1.35 2.89 -8.15
N VAL A 13 0.20 3.47 -7.81
CA VAL A 13 -0.53 4.46 -8.62
C VAL A 13 0.33 5.65 -9.08
N GLU A 14 1.27 6.13 -8.26
CA GLU A 14 2.17 7.24 -8.65
C GLU A 14 3.03 6.93 -9.87
N PHE A 15 3.34 5.64 -10.09
CA PHE A 15 4.05 5.21 -11.28
C PHE A 15 3.10 5.26 -12.48
N GLU A 16 1.94 4.60 -12.40
CA GLU A 16 0.96 4.57 -13.48
C GLU A 16 0.49 5.96 -13.94
N ARG A 17 0.27 6.88 -13.00
CA ARG A 17 -0.19 8.26 -13.29
C ARG A 17 0.82 9.11 -14.08
N ARG A 18 2.05 8.63 -14.29
CA ARG A 18 2.99 9.25 -15.25
C ARG A 18 2.54 9.08 -16.70
N TRP A 19 1.73 8.05 -16.99
CA TRP A 19 1.20 7.75 -18.31
C TRP A 19 -0.34 7.83 -18.35
N CYS A 20 -1.02 7.29 -17.34
CA CYS A 20 -2.47 7.35 -17.20
C CYS A 20 -2.91 8.65 -16.53
N VAL A 21 -2.74 9.77 -17.23
CA VAL A 21 -3.07 11.11 -16.73
C VAL A 21 -4.58 11.30 -16.51
N ASP A 22 -4.94 12.30 -15.70
CA ASP A 22 -6.34 12.54 -15.30
C ASP A 22 -7.27 12.78 -16.50
N ALA A 23 -6.75 13.38 -17.58
CA ALA A 23 -7.49 13.57 -18.85
C ALA A 23 -7.89 12.25 -19.53
N LEU A 24 -7.09 11.19 -19.39
CA LEU A 24 -7.38 9.86 -19.94
C LEU A 24 -8.32 9.04 -19.05
N THR A 25 -8.42 9.39 -17.77
CA THR A 25 -9.12 8.60 -16.75
C THR A 25 -10.41 9.26 -16.26
N GLY A 26 -10.75 10.44 -16.79
CA GLY A 26 -11.93 11.20 -16.37
C GLY A 26 -11.84 11.70 -14.93
N GLY A 27 -10.63 11.83 -14.37
CA GLY A 27 -10.42 12.27 -12.98
C GLY A 27 -10.91 11.29 -11.92
N LEU A 28 -11.12 10.01 -12.29
CA LEU A 28 -11.55 8.99 -11.34
C LEU A 28 -10.54 8.80 -10.20
N PRO A 29 -11.02 8.52 -8.97
CA PRO A 29 -10.14 8.19 -7.86
C PRO A 29 -9.42 6.86 -8.12
N TRP A 30 -8.26 6.69 -7.47
CA TRP A 30 -7.43 5.51 -7.62
C TRP A 30 -7.29 4.74 -6.30
N VAL A 31 -7.31 3.42 -6.40
CA VAL A 31 -6.88 2.48 -5.36
C VAL A 31 -5.45 2.03 -5.66
N CYS A 32 -4.52 2.40 -4.79
CA CYS A 32 -3.14 1.95 -4.80
C CYS A 32 -3.03 0.68 -3.95
N THR A 33 -3.02 -0.49 -4.60
CA THR A 33 -2.99 -1.79 -3.89
C THR A 33 -1.71 -1.97 -3.08
N TYR A 34 -0.61 -1.33 -3.47
CA TYR A 34 0.64 -1.27 -2.68
C TYR A 34 0.42 -0.58 -1.33
N LYS A 35 -0.13 0.64 -1.33
CA LYS A 35 -0.36 1.40 -0.10
C LYS A 35 -1.41 0.76 0.80
N CYS A 36 -2.45 0.18 0.20
CA CYS A 36 -3.46 -0.55 0.94
C CYS A 36 -2.87 -1.82 1.57
N ALA A 37 -2.05 -2.57 0.83
CA ALA A 37 -1.39 -3.77 1.35
C ALA A 37 -0.45 -3.50 2.52
N LEU A 38 0.21 -2.34 2.56
CA LEU A 38 1.02 -1.93 3.73
C LEU A 38 0.20 -1.82 5.02
N ARG A 39 -1.09 -1.48 4.91
CA ARG A 39 -2.01 -1.36 6.05
C ARG A 39 -2.69 -2.66 6.41
N VAL A 40 -3.17 -3.39 5.40
CA VAL A 40 -3.94 -4.63 5.60
C VAL A 40 -3.04 -5.82 5.88
N TRP A 41 -1.85 -5.89 5.28
CA TRP A 41 -0.92 -7.01 5.42
C TRP A 41 0.49 -6.53 5.85
N PRO A 42 0.62 -5.86 7.02
CA PRO A 42 1.89 -5.28 7.46
C PRO A 42 2.98 -6.32 7.73
N ASP A 43 2.63 -7.59 7.88
CA ASP A 43 3.58 -8.68 8.18
C ASP A 43 4.14 -9.39 6.95
N MET A 44 3.74 -8.97 5.75
CA MET A 44 4.34 -9.50 4.52
C MET A 44 5.83 -9.17 4.45
N PRO A 45 6.68 -10.10 3.98
CA PRO A 45 8.13 -9.88 3.88
C PRO A 45 8.48 -8.74 2.91
N SER A 46 7.63 -8.55 1.89
CA SER A 46 7.67 -7.42 0.97
C SER A 46 6.29 -7.22 0.34
N HIS A 47 6.01 -5.98 -0.05
CA HIS A 47 4.74 -5.58 -0.66
C HIS A 47 4.85 -5.37 -2.16
N SER A 48 5.85 -5.95 -2.83
CA SER A 48 5.85 -5.98 -4.30
C SER A 48 4.72 -6.88 -4.80
N ASN A 49 4.11 -6.53 -5.95
CA ASN A 49 2.99 -7.26 -6.55
C ASN A 49 3.24 -8.77 -6.63
N GLN A 50 4.43 -9.16 -7.08
CA GLN A 50 4.78 -10.56 -7.31
C GLN A 50 5.13 -11.34 -6.04
N VAL A 51 5.69 -10.66 -5.03
CA VAL A 51 5.85 -11.26 -3.70
C VAL A 51 4.48 -11.47 -3.06
N LEU A 52 3.59 -10.48 -3.11
CA LEU A 52 2.22 -10.63 -2.59
C LEU A 52 1.46 -11.75 -3.30
N ARG A 53 1.59 -11.90 -4.63
CA ARG A 53 1.05 -13.05 -5.37
C ARG A 53 1.53 -14.37 -4.78
N TYR A 54 2.85 -14.50 -4.59
CA TYR A 54 3.49 -15.74 -4.16
C TYR A 54 3.15 -16.08 -2.69
N GLU A 55 3.29 -15.12 -1.80
CA GLU A 55 3.09 -15.28 -0.35
C GLU A 55 1.62 -15.47 -0.01
N ARG A 56 0.73 -14.65 -0.57
CA ARG A 56 -0.69 -14.68 -0.19
C ARG A 56 -1.50 -15.75 -0.92
N ARG A 57 -1.03 -16.22 -2.08
CA ARG A 57 -1.72 -17.21 -2.93
C ARG A 57 -3.23 -16.88 -3.10
N PRO A 58 -3.58 -15.73 -3.69
CA PRO A 58 -4.98 -15.31 -3.79
C PRO A 58 -5.88 -16.40 -4.38
N LEU A 59 -7.02 -16.66 -3.73
CA LEU A 59 -7.94 -17.71 -4.16
C LEU A 59 -8.38 -17.49 -5.62
N GLY A 60 -8.35 -18.56 -6.43
CA GLY A 60 -8.80 -18.54 -7.82
C GLY A 60 -7.86 -17.82 -8.80
N LEU A 61 -6.66 -17.43 -8.39
CA LEU A 61 -5.65 -16.89 -9.30
C LEU A 61 -5.07 -18.01 -10.17
N ASP A 62 -5.19 -17.85 -11.50
CA ASP A 62 -4.55 -18.75 -12.46
C ASP A 62 -3.08 -18.34 -12.67
N ARG A 63 -2.18 -19.27 -12.39
CA ARG A 63 -0.73 -19.07 -12.55
C ARG A 63 -0.38 -18.71 -13.99
N ALA A 64 -1.02 -19.33 -14.98
CA ALA A 64 -0.74 -19.11 -16.41
C ALA A 64 -1.04 -17.68 -16.84
N LEU A 65 -2.11 -17.07 -16.30
CA LEU A 65 -2.48 -15.68 -16.58
C LEU A 65 -1.61 -14.68 -15.81
N SER A 66 -1.03 -15.10 -14.68
CA SER A 66 -0.17 -14.25 -13.85
C SER A 66 1.29 -14.21 -14.30
N LEU A 67 1.64 -14.89 -15.40
CA LEU A 67 3.02 -14.99 -15.91
C LEU A 67 3.09 -14.68 -17.42
N PRO A 68 4.26 -14.22 -17.92
CA PRO A 68 5.46 -13.88 -17.17
C PRO A 68 5.27 -12.59 -16.35
N ALA A 69 5.90 -12.54 -15.17
CA ALA A 69 5.89 -11.35 -14.32
C ALA A 69 6.51 -10.14 -15.05
N HIS A 70 6.20 -8.92 -14.58
CA HIS A 70 6.70 -7.68 -15.18
C HIS A 70 6.19 -7.42 -16.60
N ARG A 71 4.99 -7.93 -16.89
CA ARG A 71 4.23 -7.64 -18.10
C ARG A 71 2.89 -7.04 -17.70
N ALA A 72 2.41 -6.07 -18.49
CA ALA A 72 1.21 -5.30 -18.18
C ALA A 72 -0.01 -6.19 -17.88
N GLY A 73 -0.35 -7.13 -18.76
CA GLY A 73 -1.49 -8.03 -18.57
C GLY A 73 -1.37 -8.90 -17.30
N PRO A 74 -0.30 -9.70 -17.16
CA PRO A 74 -0.05 -10.48 -15.94
C PRO A 74 -0.03 -9.66 -14.65
N ASP A 75 0.61 -8.49 -14.61
CA ASP A 75 0.67 -7.65 -13.41
C ASP A 75 -0.68 -7.01 -13.09
N ALA A 76 -1.46 -6.62 -14.10
CA ALA A 76 -2.84 -6.14 -13.92
C ALA A 76 -3.75 -7.24 -13.38
N TYR A 77 -3.62 -8.48 -13.87
CA TYR A 77 -4.36 -9.63 -13.38
C TYR A 77 -4.07 -9.92 -11.90
N VAL A 78 -2.78 -9.93 -11.51
CA VAL A 78 -2.37 -10.05 -10.10
C VAL A 78 -2.92 -8.90 -9.25
N THR A 79 -2.83 -7.67 -9.76
CA THR A 79 -3.35 -6.47 -9.08
C THR A 79 -4.86 -6.58 -8.85
N ALA A 80 -5.63 -7.13 -9.80
CA ALA A 80 -7.07 -7.32 -9.66
C ALA A 80 -7.40 -8.31 -8.53
N HIS A 81 -6.65 -9.40 -8.39
CA HIS A 81 -6.82 -10.32 -7.25
C HIS A 81 -6.48 -9.65 -5.91
N HIS A 82 -5.42 -8.84 -5.86
CA HIS A 82 -5.12 -8.07 -4.65
C HIS A 82 -6.20 -7.04 -4.33
N LEU A 83 -6.75 -6.36 -5.33
CA LEU A 83 -7.84 -5.41 -5.15
C LEU A 83 -9.08 -6.09 -4.55
N ARG A 84 -9.48 -7.25 -5.10
CA ARG A 84 -10.60 -8.03 -4.56
C ARG A 84 -10.38 -8.32 -3.07
N ASP A 85 -9.25 -8.91 -2.73
CA ASP A 85 -8.96 -9.28 -1.34
C ASP A 85 -8.84 -8.06 -0.41
N LEU A 86 -8.44 -6.89 -0.93
CA LEU A 86 -8.42 -5.64 -0.17
C LEU A 86 -9.84 -5.08 0.04
N LEU A 87 -10.73 -5.22 -0.94
CA LEU A 87 -12.14 -4.83 -0.84
C LEU A 87 -12.90 -5.72 0.15
N ASP A 88 -12.49 -6.97 0.32
CA ASP A 88 -13.01 -7.86 1.36
C ASP A 88 -12.55 -7.42 2.76
N ALA A 89 -11.40 -6.74 2.88
CA ALA A 89 -10.81 -6.32 4.15
C ALA A 89 -11.18 -4.89 4.59
N ALA A 90 -11.52 -4.00 3.65
CA ALA A 90 -11.87 -2.61 3.93
C ALA A 90 -12.76 -2.02 2.83
N PRO A 91 -13.66 -1.08 3.17
CA PRO A 91 -14.55 -0.46 2.19
C PRO A 91 -13.77 0.40 1.19
N LEU A 92 -14.35 0.58 -0.01
CA LEU A 92 -13.70 1.26 -1.14
C LEU A 92 -13.23 2.69 -0.81
N ASP A 93 -14.04 3.44 -0.08
CA ASP A 93 -13.73 4.81 0.36
C ASP A 93 -12.48 4.85 1.25
N GLN A 94 -12.32 3.87 2.14
CA GLN A 94 -11.13 3.71 2.98
C GLN A 94 -9.90 3.35 2.15
N LEU A 95 -10.02 2.46 1.16
CA LEU A 95 -8.92 2.13 0.25
C LEU A 95 -8.48 3.37 -0.56
N ILE A 96 -9.43 4.17 -1.04
CA ILE A 96 -9.15 5.43 -1.74
C ILE A 96 -8.47 6.43 -0.80
N ALA A 97 -8.94 6.57 0.44
CA ALA A 97 -8.34 7.45 1.43
C ALA A 97 -6.87 7.08 1.69
N TRP A 98 -6.60 5.80 1.97
CA TRP A 98 -5.24 5.29 2.13
C TRP A 98 -4.35 5.51 0.91
N SER A 99 -4.92 5.46 -0.28
CA SER A 99 -4.19 5.62 -1.53
C SER A 99 -3.71 7.07 -1.75
N ARG A 100 -4.39 8.06 -1.16
CA ARG A 100 -4.02 9.49 -1.22
C ARG A 100 -2.91 9.86 -0.24
N GLU A 101 -2.78 9.12 0.85
CA GLU A 101 -1.73 9.31 1.84
C GLU A 101 -0.36 8.85 1.33
N PRO A 102 0.76 9.33 1.89
CA PRO A 102 2.06 8.70 1.71
C PRO A 102 2.04 7.21 2.10
N ALA A 103 3.01 6.42 1.62
CA ALA A 103 3.10 5.02 1.99
C ALA A 103 3.42 4.87 3.50
N LEU A 104 2.65 4.04 4.19
CA LEU A 104 2.90 3.68 5.59
C LEU A 104 3.89 2.52 5.64
N LEU A 105 5.18 2.82 5.67
CA LEU A 105 6.24 1.84 5.47
C LEU A 105 6.30 0.84 6.65
N VAL A 106 6.49 -0.44 6.37
CA VAL A 106 6.65 -1.47 7.43
C VAL A 106 8.07 -1.45 8.01
N ARG A 107 9.06 -1.18 7.17
CA ARG A 107 10.49 -1.11 7.53
C ARG A 107 11.11 0.17 7.03
N VAL A 108 12.16 0.62 7.71
CA VAL A 108 12.95 1.78 7.26
C VAL A 108 13.70 1.41 5.97
N PRO A 109 13.49 2.15 4.87
CA PRO A 109 14.03 1.76 3.55
C PRO A 109 15.52 2.07 3.40
N PHE A 110 16.03 3.12 4.04
CA PHE A 110 17.42 3.58 3.92
C PHE A 110 17.87 4.37 5.14
N GLY A 111 19.17 4.69 5.20
CA GLY A 111 19.78 5.41 6.32
C GLY A 111 20.17 4.51 7.50
N PRO A 112 20.50 5.11 8.66
CA PRO A 112 21.10 4.40 9.81
C PRO A 112 20.24 3.29 10.40
N PHE A 113 18.92 3.36 10.22
CA PHE A 113 17.97 2.40 10.78
C PHE A 113 17.42 1.42 9.74
N ARG A 114 18.02 1.36 8.55
CA ARG A 114 17.55 0.54 7.42
C ARG A 114 17.24 -0.90 7.85
N GLY A 115 16.09 -1.40 7.42
CA GLY A 115 15.64 -2.78 7.66
C GLY A 115 14.90 -2.99 8.98
N ARG A 116 15.06 -2.10 9.97
CA ARG A 116 14.29 -2.16 11.22
C ARG A 116 12.83 -1.84 10.98
N ARG A 117 11.93 -2.47 11.75
CA ARG A 117 10.51 -2.06 11.77
C ARG A 117 10.36 -0.75 12.52
N TRP A 118 9.34 0.02 12.17
CA TRP A 118 9.11 1.33 12.81
C TRP A 118 8.72 1.22 14.28
N ASN A 119 8.00 0.17 14.66
CA ASN A 119 7.66 -0.12 16.05
C ASN A 119 8.86 -0.56 16.91
N GLU A 120 10.00 -0.89 16.31
CA GLU A 120 11.24 -1.23 17.02
C GLU A 120 12.13 -0.01 17.27
N LEU A 121 11.81 1.16 16.71
CA LEU A 121 12.62 2.36 16.89
C LEU A 121 12.30 3.07 18.20
N GLU A 122 13.29 3.65 18.85
CA GLU A 122 13.09 4.54 20.01
C GLU A 122 12.51 5.89 19.56
N ASP A 123 11.84 6.60 20.47
CA ASP A 123 11.25 7.92 20.18
C ASP A 123 12.30 8.92 19.67
N THR A 124 13.52 8.88 20.22
CA THR A 124 14.62 9.73 19.76
C THR A 124 15.05 9.44 18.33
N ALA A 125 14.94 8.18 17.87
CA ALA A 125 15.20 7.82 16.48
C ALA A 125 14.10 8.33 15.55
N LEU A 126 12.83 8.27 15.98
CA LEU A 126 11.70 8.83 15.23
C LEU A 126 11.84 10.35 15.11
N ASP A 127 12.15 11.04 16.20
CA ASP A 127 12.35 12.49 16.22
C ASP A 127 13.54 12.90 15.32
N ALA A 128 14.63 12.13 15.32
CA ALA A 128 15.76 12.35 14.42
C ALA A 128 15.40 12.16 12.93
N ILE A 129 14.50 11.23 12.60
CA ILE A 129 13.99 11.06 11.24
C ILE A 129 13.11 12.25 10.83
N LEU A 130 12.27 12.75 11.75
CA LEU A 130 11.36 13.86 11.53
C LEU A 130 12.06 15.21 11.39
N ALA A 131 13.16 15.42 12.11
CA ALA A 131 13.97 16.64 12.05
C ALA A 131 14.78 16.76 10.75
N ARG A 132 15.05 15.64 10.07
CA ARG A 132 15.75 15.64 8.77
C ARG A 132 14.80 15.99 7.63
N ASP A 133 15.36 16.53 6.56
CA ASP A 133 14.70 16.59 5.25
C ASP A 133 14.68 15.18 4.63
N SER A 134 13.83 14.32 5.19
CA SER A 134 13.66 12.93 4.82
C SER A 134 12.50 12.75 3.84
N ASP A 135 12.53 11.65 3.09
CA ASP A 135 11.49 11.28 2.12
C ASP A 135 10.06 11.36 2.70
N ARG A 136 9.09 11.72 1.85
CA ARG A 136 7.69 11.94 2.24
C ARG A 136 7.09 10.74 2.97
N ASP A 137 7.38 9.51 2.53
CA ASP A 137 6.86 8.28 3.12
C ASP A 137 7.55 7.99 4.47
N MET A 138 8.85 8.27 4.59
CA MET A 138 9.57 8.19 5.87
C MET A 138 9.01 9.17 6.91
N ARG A 139 8.83 10.43 6.53
CA ARG A 139 8.27 11.47 7.42
C ARG A 139 6.85 11.11 7.87
N PHE A 140 6.03 10.61 6.96
CA PHE A 140 4.66 10.19 7.27
C PHE A 140 4.64 9.00 8.23
N THR A 141 5.44 7.97 7.96
CA THR A 141 5.49 6.77 8.79
C THR A 141 6.03 7.09 10.19
N ALA A 142 7.07 7.92 10.30
CA ALA A 142 7.61 8.36 11.58
C ALA A 142 6.57 9.11 12.43
N ARG A 143 5.80 10.04 11.82
CA ARG A 143 4.70 10.73 12.51
C ARG A 143 3.62 9.75 12.95
N HIS A 144 3.18 8.89 12.04
CA HIS A 144 2.16 7.89 12.35
C HIS A 144 2.54 7.03 13.56
N GLU A 145 3.79 6.59 13.63
CA GLU A 145 4.28 5.80 14.76
C GLU A 145 4.34 6.61 16.07
N ARG A 146 4.72 7.90 16.02
CA ARG A 146 4.65 8.80 17.20
C ARG A 146 3.22 8.98 17.67
N ASP A 147 2.29 9.24 16.76
CA ASP A 147 0.87 9.45 17.08
C ASP A 147 0.26 8.18 17.68
N ARG A 148 0.63 7.00 17.16
CA ARG A 148 0.21 5.70 17.70
C ARG A 148 0.70 5.48 19.14
N ARG A 149 1.93 5.89 19.47
CA ARG A 149 2.50 5.79 20.83
C ARG A 149 1.89 6.78 21.81
N GLY A 150 1.59 8.00 21.35
CA GLY A 150 0.96 9.04 22.16
C GLY A 150 -0.53 8.80 22.47
N GLY A 151 -1.10 7.68 22.05
CA GLY A 151 -2.53 7.37 22.23
C GLY A 151 -3.47 8.16 21.31
N THR A 152 -2.91 8.85 20.31
CA THR A 152 -3.66 9.64 19.31
C THR A 152 -3.88 8.89 17.99
N GLY A 153 -3.28 7.70 17.82
CA GLY A 153 -3.40 6.90 16.62
C GLY A 153 -4.57 5.90 16.66
N VAL A 154 -5.37 5.90 15.60
CA VAL A 154 -6.41 4.89 15.33
C VAL A 154 -5.79 3.49 15.37
N THR A 155 -6.29 2.64 16.26
CA THR A 155 -5.92 1.22 16.31
C THR A 155 -6.32 0.55 14.99
N PRO A 156 -5.40 -0.08 14.24
CA PRO A 156 -5.81 -0.87 13.09
C PRO A 156 -6.71 -2.01 13.58
N PRO A 157 -7.80 -2.35 12.87
CA PRO A 157 -8.66 -3.45 13.29
C PRO A 157 -7.82 -4.73 13.35
N MET A 158 -7.88 -5.42 14.49
CA MET A 158 -7.42 -6.81 14.55
C MET A 158 -8.26 -7.60 13.55
N LEU A 159 -7.62 -8.06 12.47
CA LEU A 159 -8.16 -9.14 11.66
C LEU A 159 -8.11 -10.40 12.54
N LEU A 160 -9.25 -10.73 13.14
CA LEU A 160 -9.51 -12.08 13.63
C LEU A 160 -9.38 -13.02 12.43
N LEU A 161 -8.40 -13.92 12.50
CA LEU A 161 -8.20 -15.04 11.57
C LEU A 161 -9.39 -15.99 11.59
#